data_AF-A0A117Q320-F1
#
_entry.id   AF-A0A117Q320-F1
#
_cell.length_a   1.000
_cell.length_b   1.000
_cell.length_c   1.000
_cell.angle_alpha   90.00
_cell.angle_beta   90.00
_cell.angle_gamma   90.00
#
_symmetry.space_group_name_H-M   'P 1'
#
loop_
_entity.id
_entity.type
_entity.pdbx_description
1 polymer ?
#
loop_
_entity_poly.entity_id
_entity_poly.type
_entity_poly.pdbx_seq_one_letter_code
_entity_poly.pdbx_strand_id
1 'polypeptide(L)'
;MGAYGSATAEQDANSYATLTGDQPFQSGQYRERVSPSDWNVTKACAPPTSWAGEQALDVDMAHGYAPDADILYAGANSCLDADLMDAESYVIDHRAADVISNSWAEVIHTSRPHLTPAVIKAWNLLFRQAAAEGIGVYFAAGDCGDQSPGAASGGFNCDPNTTQPQADFPSGSPWVTSVGATTLATTKDGGYAWETSMGDDLSILSPQDTAWEPIPGLFAFGSGGGPSDFSRPWYQRDTVPESFAHDHRVTPDISMEGDGALPVLIGRTDSGRFETVGYGGTSAATPAFAALQADAEQLSGHTLGFANPLLYMLRSAGVFHDIRDLSRPTAVIRDMGPNAGTYRFLLYTLGHDYGLKATKGYDMSTGLGSPAPAYLEWFRRHSGRPRRAPRPPR
;
A
#
# COMPACT_ATOMS: atom_id res chain seq x y z
N MET A 1 -9.56 2.04 -3.54
CA MET A 1 -10.30 1.61 -4.76
C MET A 1 -10.17 0.10 -4.83
N GLY A 2 -11.24 -0.61 -5.20
CA GLY A 2 -11.21 -2.08 -5.22
C GLY A 2 -12.35 -2.68 -6.02
N ALA A 3 -12.56 -3.99 -5.91
CA ALA A 3 -13.71 -4.67 -6.48
C ALA A 3 -14.84 -4.83 -5.47
N TYR A 4 -16.08 -4.66 -5.94
CA TYR A 4 -17.30 -4.73 -5.14
C TYR A 4 -17.30 -3.70 -3.99
N GLY A 5 -18.18 -3.90 -3.00
CA GLY A 5 -18.19 -3.12 -1.76
C GLY A 5 -19.01 -3.80 -0.67
N SER A 6 -18.93 -3.26 0.55
CA SER A 6 -19.59 -3.77 1.75
C SER A 6 -20.69 -2.83 2.21
N ALA A 7 -21.89 -3.36 2.41
CA ALA A 7 -23.04 -2.59 2.90
C ALA A 7 -22.86 -2.06 4.34
N THR A 8 -21.85 -2.55 5.08
CA THR A 8 -21.56 -2.13 6.45
C THR A 8 -20.30 -1.28 6.56
N ALA A 9 -19.62 -0.94 5.45
CA ALA A 9 -18.30 -0.29 5.50
C ALA A 9 -18.25 0.97 6.37
N GLU A 10 -19.19 1.91 6.17
CA GLU A 10 -19.25 3.14 6.98
C GLU A 10 -19.53 2.84 8.46
N GLN A 11 -20.44 1.89 8.74
CA GLN A 11 -20.78 1.51 10.11
C GLN A 11 -19.58 0.85 10.81
N ASP A 12 -18.86 -0.01 10.10
CA ASP A 12 -17.71 -0.74 10.60
C ASP A 12 -16.56 0.23 10.90
N ALA A 13 -16.25 1.13 9.97
CA ALA A 13 -15.23 2.18 10.16
C ALA A 13 -15.56 3.11 11.34
N ASN A 14 -16.83 3.54 11.47
CA ASN A 14 -17.27 4.35 12.60
C ASN A 14 -17.17 3.62 13.94
N SER A 15 -17.50 2.32 13.94
CA SER A 15 -17.40 1.47 15.13
C SER A 15 -15.94 1.26 15.54
N TYR A 16 -15.07 1.04 14.55
CA TYR A 16 -13.63 0.92 14.73
C TYR A 16 -13.02 2.20 15.29
N ALA A 17 -13.26 3.35 14.63
CA ALA A 17 -12.77 4.66 15.07
C ALA A 17 -13.17 4.94 16.53
N THR A 18 -14.45 4.74 16.87
CA THR A 18 -14.93 4.93 18.25
C THR A 18 -14.23 3.97 19.24
N LEU A 19 -14.02 2.72 18.84
CA LEU A 19 -13.37 1.70 19.69
C LEU A 19 -11.90 2.01 19.95
N THR A 20 -11.19 2.57 18.96
CA THR A 20 -9.76 2.92 19.05
C THR A 20 -9.53 4.33 19.61
N GLY A 21 -10.59 5.10 19.85
CA GLY A 21 -10.54 6.42 20.46
C GLY A 21 -10.44 7.58 19.46
N ASP A 22 -10.64 7.30 18.18
CA ASP A 22 -10.76 8.28 17.11
C ASP A 22 -12.21 8.76 16.93
N GLN A 23 -12.45 9.69 16.02
CA GLN A 23 -13.78 10.20 15.68
C GLN A 23 -14.39 9.38 14.53
N PRO A 24 -15.69 9.02 14.61
CA PRO A 24 -16.40 8.50 13.46
C PRO A 24 -16.51 9.56 12.36
N PHE A 25 -16.78 9.12 11.14
CA PHE A 25 -17.06 10.00 10.00
C PHE A 25 -18.18 11.00 10.32
N GLN A 26 -17.97 12.23 9.89
CA GLN A 26 -19.03 13.22 9.83
C GLN A 26 -20.02 12.90 8.71
N SER A 27 -21.21 13.49 8.80
CA SER A 27 -22.24 13.28 7.77
C SER A 27 -21.74 13.70 6.39
N GLY A 28 -21.68 12.75 5.47
CA GLY A 28 -21.25 12.96 4.08
C GLY A 28 -19.73 12.91 3.86
N GLN A 29 -18.94 12.70 4.91
CA GLN A 29 -17.48 12.56 4.83
C GLN A 29 -17.09 11.24 4.16
N TYR A 30 -17.78 10.14 4.47
CA TYR A 30 -17.66 8.88 3.74
C TYR A 30 -18.74 8.76 2.68
N ARG A 31 -18.35 8.35 1.46
CA ARG A 31 -19.24 8.14 0.32
C ARG A 31 -18.83 6.87 -0.42
N GLU A 32 -19.80 6.20 -1.02
CA GLU A 32 -19.54 5.05 -1.87
C GLU A 32 -20.10 5.24 -3.28
N ARG A 33 -19.33 4.81 -4.27
CA ARG A 33 -19.81 4.48 -5.62
C ARG A 33 -19.70 2.98 -5.79
N VAL A 34 -20.76 2.28 -5.42
CA VAL A 34 -20.90 0.83 -5.55
C VAL A 34 -22.33 0.53 -5.99
N SER A 35 -22.49 -0.34 -6.99
CA SER A 35 -23.80 -0.79 -7.45
C SER A 35 -23.92 -2.31 -7.32
N PRO A 36 -24.38 -2.85 -6.17
CA PRO A 36 -24.48 -4.29 -5.97
C PRO A 36 -25.35 -5.03 -6.99
N SER A 37 -26.34 -4.35 -7.57
CA SER A 37 -27.17 -4.88 -8.65
C SER A 37 -26.40 -5.15 -9.95
N ASP A 38 -25.28 -4.47 -10.14
CA ASP A 38 -24.49 -4.45 -11.38
C ASP A 38 -23.25 -5.36 -11.26
N TRP A 39 -23.03 -5.98 -10.10
CA TRP A 39 -21.89 -6.86 -9.85
C TRP A 39 -21.88 -8.08 -10.78
N ASN A 40 -20.74 -8.27 -11.44
CA ASN A 40 -20.47 -9.41 -12.31
C ASN A 40 -19.67 -10.48 -11.55
N VAL A 41 -20.36 -11.22 -10.68
CA VAL A 41 -19.73 -12.25 -9.85
C VAL A 41 -19.50 -13.53 -10.67
N THR A 42 -18.27 -13.72 -11.12
CA THR A 42 -17.83 -14.91 -11.84
C THR A 42 -16.79 -15.70 -11.05
N LYS A 43 -16.43 -16.91 -11.52
CA LYS A 43 -15.33 -17.70 -10.93
C LYS A 43 -13.94 -17.11 -11.16
N ALA A 44 -13.82 -16.10 -12.03
CA ALA A 44 -12.55 -15.41 -12.26
C ALA A 44 -12.17 -14.50 -11.09
N CYS A 45 -13.15 -14.10 -10.26
CA CYS A 45 -12.93 -13.25 -9.11
C CYS A 45 -13.24 -13.97 -7.80
N ALA A 46 -12.50 -13.60 -6.76
CA ALA A 46 -12.91 -13.90 -5.40
C ALA A 46 -14.31 -13.29 -5.12
N PRO A 47 -15.13 -13.92 -4.27
CA PRO A 47 -16.46 -13.41 -3.96
C PRO A 47 -16.38 -12.04 -3.27
N PRO A 48 -17.44 -11.19 -3.36
CA PRO A 48 -17.46 -9.87 -2.72
C PRO A 48 -17.09 -9.88 -1.22
N THR A 49 -17.46 -10.93 -0.49
CA THR A 49 -17.12 -11.07 0.93
C THR A 49 -15.62 -11.16 1.20
N SER A 50 -14.82 -11.66 0.24
CA SER A 50 -13.37 -11.68 0.35
C SER A 50 -12.75 -10.30 0.15
N TRP A 51 -13.39 -9.44 -0.64
CA TRP A 51 -12.95 -8.05 -0.88
C TRP A 51 -13.39 -7.09 0.23
N ALA A 52 -14.42 -7.44 1.00
CA ALA A 52 -14.91 -6.58 2.09
C ALA A 52 -13.85 -6.30 3.17
N GLY A 53 -12.94 -7.26 3.43
CA GLY A 53 -11.82 -7.05 4.34
C GLY A 53 -10.80 -6.05 3.80
N GLU A 54 -10.53 -6.11 2.49
CA GLU A 54 -9.64 -5.17 1.80
C GLU A 54 -10.22 -3.76 1.78
N GLN A 55 -11.52 -3.62 1.49
CA GLN A 55 -12.21 -2.33 1.61
C GLN A 55 -12.11 -1.76 3.03
N ALA A 56 -12.37 -2.58 4.04
CA ALA A 56 -12.29 -2.14 5.43
C ALA A 56 -10.86 -1.69 5.79
N LEU A 57 -9.84 -2.42 5.34
CA LEU A 57 -8.44 -2.01 5.48
C LEU A 57 -8.15 -0.66 4.82
N ASP A 58 -8.52 -0.50 3.55
CA ASP A 58 -8.32 0.75 2.81
C ASP A 58 -8.97 1.94 3.53
N VAL A 59 -10.22 1.78 3.96
CA VAL A 59 -11.01 2.85 4.58
C VAL A 59 -10.51 3.18 5.98
N ASP A 60 -10.26 2.17 6.82
CA ASP A 60 -9.80 2.37 8.20
C ASP A 60 -8.40 2.99 8.24
N MET A 61 -7.50 2.56 7.34
CA MET A 61 -6.15 3.13 7.25
C MET A 61 -6.19 4.56 6.71
N ALA A 62 -7.01 4.84 5.70
CA ALA A 62 -7.15 6.20 5.18
C ALA A 62 -7.75 7.14 6.23
N HIS A 63 -8.82 6.72 6.91
CA HIS A 63 -9.49 7.51 7.95
C HIS A 63 -8.60 7.72 9.17
N GLY A 64 -7.95 6.67 9.66
CA GLY A 64 -7.09 6.77 10.85
C GLY A 64 -5.86 7.67 10.66
N TYR A 65 -5.32 7.75 9.43
CA TYR A 65 -4.21 8.65 9.12
C TYR A 65 -4.65 10.08 8.79
N ALA A 66 -5.83 10.28 8.20
CA ALA A 66 -6.38 11.59 7.85
C ALA A 66 -7.87 11.69 8.25
N PRO A 67 -8.17 11.84 9.56
CA PRO A 67 -9.53 11.73 10.09
C PRO A 67 -10.49 12.85 9.66
N ASP A 68 -9.96 13.93 9.09
CA ASP A 68 -10.73 15.06 8.54
C ASP A 68 -10.88 15.00 7.01
N ALA A 69 -10.31 13.99 6.34
CA ALA A 69 -10.42 13.85 4.89
C ALA A 69 -11.81 13.33 4.47
N ASP A 70 -12.31 13.82 3.34
CA ASP A 70 -13.45 13.21 2.65
C ASP A 70 -12.98 11.92 1.97
N ILE A 71 -13.65 10.79 2.25
CA ILE A 71 -13.31 9.48 1.68
C ILE A 71 -14.41 9.04 0.71
N LEU A 72 -14.01 8.78 -0.54
CA LEU A 72 -14.83 8.12 -1.55
C LEU A 72 -14.29 6.72 -1.81
N TYR A 73 -15.05 5.69 -1.46
CA TYR A 73 -14.78 4.34 -1.94
C TYR A 73 -15.50 4.11 -3.27
N ALA A 74 -14.74 3.90 -4.35
CA ALA A 74 -15.30 3.47 -5.63
C ALA A 74 -14.94 1.99 -5.90
N GLY A 75 -15.98 1.17 -5.96
CA GLY A 75 -15.90 -0.27 -6.14
C GLY A 75 -16.27 -0.69 -7.55
N ALA A 76 -15.37 -1.40 -8.22
CA ALA A 76 -15.60 -1.99 -9.53
C ALA A 76 -16.65 -3.12 -9.48
N ASN A 77 -17.33 -3.37 -10.59
CA ASN A 77 -18.35 -4.42 -10.66
C ASN A 77 -17.77 -5.85 -10.71
N SER A 78 -16.46 -5.99 -10.91
CA SER A 78 -15.69 -7.22 -10.72
C SER A 78 -14.21 -6.88 -10.50
N CYS A 79 -13.38 -7.90 -10.29
CA CYS A 79 -11.92 -7.78 -10.23
C CYS A 79 -11.25 -7.72 -11.61
N LEU A 80 -12.02 -7.71 -12.70
CA LEU A 80 -11.46 -7.74 -14.05
C LEU A 80 -11.03 -6.34 -14.50
N ASP A 81 -9.96 -6.28 -15.29
CA ASP A 81 -9.37 -5.07 -15.87
C ASP A 81 -10.38 -4.01 -16.31
N ALA A 82 -11.40 -4.41 -17.07
CA ALA A 82 -12.37 -3.47 -17.64
C ALA A 82 -13.22 -2.77 -16.56
N ASP A 83 -13.64 -3.50 -15.52
CA ASP A 83 -14.47 -2.94 -14.45
C ASP A 83 -13.61 -2.11 -13.49
N LEU A 84 -12.38 -2.53 -13.20
CA LEU A 84 -11.42 -1.75 -12.43
C LEU A 84 -11.06 -0.44 -13.15
N MET A 85 -10.83 -0.49 -14.47
CA MET A 85 -10.54 0.69 -15.28
C MET A 85 -11.75 1.63 -15.38
N ASP A 86 -12.98 1.12 -15.45
CA ASP A 86 -14.20 1.94 -15.40
C ASP A 86 -14.30 2.71 -14.07
N ALA A 87 -14.05 2.02 -12.95
CA ALA A 87 -14.07 2.64 -11.63
C ALA A 87 -12.99 3.73 -11.50
N GLU A 88 -11.74 3.43 -11.89
CA GLU A 88 -10.63 4.39 -11.84
C GLU A 88 -10.86 5.59 -12.77
N SER A 89 -11.27 5.34 -14.01
CA SER A 89 -11.54 6.40 -15.00
C SER A 89 -12.67 7.31 -14.58
N TYR A 90 -13.70 6.79 -13.90
CA TYR A 90 -14.73 7.65 -13.34
C TYR A 90 -14.17 8.65 -12.33
N VAL A 91 -13.34 8.19 -11.38
CA VAL A 91 -12.77 9.07 -10.34
C VAL A 91 -11.93 10.16 -11.00
N ILE A 92 -11.12 9.80 -12.00
CA ILE A 92 -10.27 10.73 -12.76
C ILE A 92 -11.10 11.71 -13.59
N ASP A 93 -12.00 11.22 -14.44
CA ASP A 93 -12.79 12.04 -15.38
C ASP A 93 -13.74 13.01 -14.68
N HIS A 94 -14.24 12.64 -13.49
CA HIS A 94 -15.12 13.49 -12.69
C HIS A 94 -14.37 14.30 -11.64
N ARG A 95 -13.04 14.11 -11.52
CA ARG A 95 -12.22 14.69 -10.45
C ARG A 95 -12.86 14.48 -9.08
N ALA A 96 -13.31 13.25 -8.83
CA ALA A 96 -14.06 12.91 -7.63
C ALA A 96 -13.16 12.81 -6.38
N ALA A 97 -11.84 12.75 -6.56
CA ALA A 97 -10.83 12.76 -5.51
C ALA A 97 -9.52 13.41 -6.02
N ASP A 98 -8.75 13.99 -5.11
CA ASP A 98 -7.41 14.54 -5.39
C ASP A 98 -6.30 13.46 -5.28
N VAL A 99 -6.57 12.42 -4.49
CA VAL A 99 -5.66 11.31 -4.18
C VAL A 99 -6.42 9.99 -4.33
N ILE A 100 -5.86 9.02 -5.06
CA ILE A 100 -6.45 7.69 -5.30
C ILE A 100 -5.51 6.61 -4.76
N SER A 101 -5.99 5.82 -3.79
CA SER A 101 -5.30 4.64 -3.27
C SER A 101 -5.84 3.35 -3.89
N ASN A 102 -4.94 2.46 -4.32
CA ASN A 102 -5.26 1.16 -4.91
C ASN A 102 -4.44 0.03 -4.26
N SER A 103 -5.14 -0.97 -3.73
CA SER A 103 -4.55 -2.11 -3.01
C SER A 103 -4.80 -3.43 -3.76
N TRP A 104 -4.52 -3.43 -5.06
CA TRP A 104 -4.65 -4.58 -5.95
C TRP A 104 -3.54 -4.57 -7.01
N ALA A 105 -3.18 -5.74 -7.50
CA ALA A 105 -2.08 -5.92 -8.43
C ALA A 105 -2.21 -7.22 -9.25
N GLU A 106 -1.47 -7.28 -10.35
CA GLU A 106 -1.37 -8.39 -11.28
C GLU A 106 0.08 -8.56 -11.77
N VAL A 107 0.44 -9.78 -12.17
CA VAL A 107 1.75 -10.11 -12.73
C VAL A 107 1.73 -10.01 -14.26
N ILE A 108 2.71 -9.32 -14.86
CA ILE A 108 2.82 -9.18 -16.32
C ILE A 108 3.38 -10.47 -16.94
N HIS A 109 4.51 -10.94 -16.41
CA HIS A 109 5.25 -12.09 -16.91
C HIS A 109 4.77 -13.36 -16.20
N THR A 110 3.77 -14.01 -16.80
CA THR A 110 3.12 -15.20 -16.25
C THR A 110 2.94 -16.27 -17.33
N SER A 111 2.94 -17.54 -16.90
CA SER A 111 2.60 -18.68 -17.75
C SER A 111 1.12 -18.72 -18.17
N ARG A 112 0.27 -17.86 -17.59
CA ARG A 112 -1.14 -17.66 -17.93
C ARG A 112 -1.42 -16.19 -18.28
N PRO A 113 -0.96 -15.72 -19.45
CA PRO A 113 -1.03 -14.30 -19.79
C PRO A 113 -2.48 -13.82 -19.90
N HIS A 114 -2.78 -12.73 -19.21
CA HIS A 114 -4.07 -12.05 -19.17
C HIS A 114 -3.92 -10.54 -19.46
N LEU A 115 -2.84 -9.92 -18.98
CA LEU A 115 -2.47 -8.55 -19.34
C LEU A 115 -1.88 -8.47 -20.75
N THR A 116 -2.62 -7.87 -21.68
CA THR A 116 -2.10 -7.60 -23.03
C THR A 116 -1.33 -6.28 -23.06
N PRO A 117 -0.39 -6.09 -24.02
CA PRO A 117 0.27 -4.80 -24.21
C PRO A 117 -0.68 -3.61 -24.42
N ALA A 118 -1.88 -3.87 -24.98
CA ALA A 118 -2.91 -2.85 -25.17
C ALA A 118 -3.55 -2.42 -23.84
N VAL A 119 -3.83 -3.37 -22.95
CA VAL A 119 -4.37 -3.13 -21.60
C VAL A 119 -3.35 -2.34 -20.76
N ILE A 120 -2.09 -2.80 -20.73
CA ILE A 120 -1.00 -2.10 -20.03
C ILE A 120 -0.86 -0.66 -20.53
N LYS A 121 -0.93 -0.46 -21.86
CA LYS A 121 -0.86 0.87 -22.48
C LYS A 121 -2.07 1.74 -22.11
N ALA A 122 -3.28 1.17 -22.04
CA ALA A 122 -4.50 1.90 -21.69
C ALA A 122 -4.47 2.39 -20.24
N TRP A 123 -4.16 1.51 -19.29
CA TRP A 123 -3.92 1.87 -17.89
C TRP A 123 -2.85 2.94 -17.74
N ASN A 124 -1.70 2.77 -18.40
CA ASN A 124 -0.62 3.77 -18.35
C ASN A 124 -1.01 5.12 -18.97
N LEU A 125 -1.94 5.16 -19.94
CA LEU A 125 -2.51 6.42 -20.46
C LEU A 125 -3.45 7.06 -19.43
N LEU A 126 -4.23 6.27 -18.72
CA LEU A 126 -5.12 6.75 -17.66
C LEU A 126 -4.34 7.38 -16.50
N PHE A 127 -3.25 6.75 -16.03
CA PHE A 127 -2.39 7.35 -14.99
C PHE A 127 -1.69 8.62 -15.47
N ARG A 128 -1.34 8.71 -16.75
CA ARG A 128 -0.83 9.94 -17.35
C ARG A 128 -1.87 11.06 -17.38
N GLN A 129 -3.13 10.72 -17.61
CA GLN A 129 -4.23 11.67 -17.50
C GLN A 129 -4.34 12.15 -16.05
N ALA A 130 -4.44 11.26 -15.07
CA ALA A 130 -4.48 11.63 -13.65
C ALA A 130 -3.33 12.58 -13.26
N ALA A 131 -2.10 12.24 -13.64
CA ALA A 131 -0.92 13.08 -13.39
C ALA A 131 -1.02 14.46 -14.06
N ALA A 132 -1.52 14.55 -15.29
CA ALA A 132 -1.74 15.82 -15.99
C ALA A 132 -2.89 16.64 -15.40
N GLU A 133 -3.85 15.96 -14.79
CA GLU A 133 -5.02 16.56 -14.16
C GLU A 133 -4.77 17.00 -12.72
N GLY A 134 -3.61 16.67 -12.15
CA GLY A 134 -3.22 17.03 -10.79
C GLY A 134 -3.79 16.07 -9.73
N ILE A 135 -4.07 14.82 -10.12
CA ILE A 135 -4.54 13.75 -9.24
C ILE A 135 -3.36 12.83 -8.91
N GLY A 136 -3.12 12.57 -7.63
CA GLY A 136 -2.13 11.61 -7.17
C GLY A 136 -2.69 10.19 -7.20
N VAL A 137 -1.96 9.24 -7.79
CA VAL A 137 -2.36 7.83 -7.85
C VAL A 137 -1.30 6.98 -7.15
N TYR A 138 -1.73 6.15 -6.20
CA TYR A 138 -0.90 5.35 -5.31
C TYR A 138 -1.30 3.88 -5.42
N PHE A 139 -0.31 3.00 -5.59
CA PHE A 139 -0.51 1.57 -5.72
C PHE A 139 0.37 0.80 -4.74
N ALA A 140 -0.22 -0.21 -4.10
CA ALA A 140 0.50 -1.24 -3.38
C ALA A 140 1.60 -1.84 -4.25
N ALA A 141 2.80 -2.01 -3.69
CA ALA A 141 3.94 -2.56 -4.43
C ALA A 141 3.87 -4.08 -4.64
N GLY A 142 3.02 -4.77 -3.88
CA GLY A 142 2.87 -6.22 -3.86
C GLY A 142 3.34 -6.82 -2.54
N ASP A 143 2.93 -8.06 -2.24
CA ASP A 143 3.21 -8.73 -0.96
C ASP A 143 4.10 -9.99 -1.11
N CYS A 144 4.77 -10.10 -2.26
CA CYS A 144 5.48 -11.29 -2.71
C CYS A 144 6.94 -11.04 -3.07
N GLY A 145 7.58 -10.09 -2.39
CA GLY A 145 8.99 -9.75 -2.60
C GLY A 145 9.28 -9.33 -4.05
N ASP A 146 10.32 -9.89 -4.65
CA ASP A 146 10.69 -9.62 -6.06
C ASP A 146 9.75 -10.25 -7.11
N GLN A 147 8.66 -10.89 -6.68
CA GLN A 147 7.69 -11.63 -7.52
C GLN A 147 8.31 -12.72 -8.39
N SER A 148 9.48 -13.23 -8.03
CA SER A 148 10.11 -14.33 -8.73
C SER A 148 9.35 -15.65 -8.50
N PRO A 149 9.55 -16.66 -9.37
CA PRO A 149 9.02 -18.01 -9.11
C PRO A 149 9.48 -18.59 -7.77
N GLY A 150 10.64 -18.15 -7.25
CA GLY A 150 11.15 -18.55 -5.94
C GLY A 150 10.33 -17.96 -4.81
N ALA A 151 10.04 -16.65 -4.86
CA ALA A 151 9.18 -15.98 -3.89
C ALA A 151 7.77 -16.59 -3.89
N ALA A 152 7.17 -16.75 -5.07
CA ALA A 152 5.82 -17.26 -5.23
C ALA A 152 5.63 -18.73 -4.83
N SER A 153 6.71 -19.53 -4.80
CA SER A 153 6.64 -20.93 -4.37
C SER A 153 6.40 -21.09 -2.87
N GLY A 154 6.77 -20.10 -2.06
CA GLY A 154 6.62 -20.11 -0.60
C GLY A 154 5.58 -19.11 -0.09
N GLY A 155 5.51 -17.93 -0.73
CA GLY A 155 4.72 -16.80 -0.27
C GLY A 155 3.21 -17.05 -0.32
N PHE A 156 2.50 -16.49 0.65
CA PHE A 156 1.06 -16.56 0.73
C PHE A 156 0.41 -15.61 -0.27
N ASN A 157 -0.64 -16.09 -0.94
CA ASN A 157 -1.40 -15.33 -1.93
C ASN A 157 -0.60 -14.84 -3.16
N CYS A 158 0.64 -15.31 -3.35
CA CYS A 158 1.44 -15.01 -4.53
C CYS A 158 0.95 -15.78 -5.76
N ASP A 159 1.07 -15.21 -6.96
CA ASP A 159 0.72 -15.91 -8.20
C ASP A 159 1.79 -16.97 -8.53
N PRO A 160 1.49 -18.28 -8.41
CA PRO A 160 2.47 -19.33 -8.67
C PRO A 160 2.84 -19.46 -10.16
N ASN A 161 2.17 -18.71 -11.04
CA ASN A 161 2.41 -18.73 -12.48
C ASN A 161 3.39 -17.66 -12.94
N THR A 162 3.89 -16.78 -12.06
CA THR A 162 4.99 -15.84 -12.38
C THR A 162 6.16 -16.60 -12.99
N THR A 163 6.79 -16.03 -14.02
CA THR A 163 7.88 -16.70 -14.77
C THR A 163 9.25 -16.10 -14.52
N GLN A 164 9.33 -14.92 -13.89
CA GLN A 164 10.58 -14.19 -13.63
C GLN A 164 10.36 -13.12 -12.54
N PRO A 165 11.44 -12.62 -11.91
CA PRO A 165 11.36 -11.43 -11.05
C PRO A 165 10.79 -10.24 -11.84
N GLN A 166 9.91 -9.48 -11.22
CA GLN A 166 9.23 -8.33 -11.84
C GLN A 166 8.59 -7.42 -10.79
N ALA A 167 8.45 -6.13 -11.10
CA ALA A 167 7.51 -5.30 -10.35
C ALA A 167 6.06 -5.64 -10.72
N ASP A 168 5.17 -5.54 -9.74
CA ASP A 168 3.72 -5.70 -9.96
C ASP A 168 3.13 -4.60 -10.83
N PHE A 169 2.10 -4.94 -11.58
CA PHE A 169 1.29 -3.99 -12.34
C PHE A 169 -0.04 -3.77 -11.62
N PRO A 170 -0.55 -2.53 -11.49
CA PRO A 170 -0.06 -1.28 -12.08
C PRO A 170 1.10 -0.56 -11.37
N SER A 171 1.53 -1.00 -10.19
CA SER A 171 2.53 -0.33 -9.35
C SER A 171 3.83 0.05 -10.10
N GLY A 172 4.26 -0.80 -11.03
CA GLY A 172 5.42 -0.61 -11.91
C GLY A 172 5.28 0.51 -12.94
N SER A 173 4.11 1.15 -13.11
CA SER A 173 3.94 2.32 -13.97
C SER A 173 4.77 3.50 -13.46
N PRO A 174 5.41 4.30 -14.33
CA PRO A 174 6.15 5.50 -13.94
C PRO A 174 5.24 6.70 -13.64
N TRP A 175 3.92 6.55 -13.68
CA TRP A 175 2.94 7.62 -13.43
C TRP A 175 2.08 7.39 -12.18
N VAL A 176 2.40 6.34 -11.41
CA VAL A 176 1.83 6.09 -10.08
C VAL A 176 2.95 6.10 -9.05
N THR A 177 2.61 6.38 -7.81
CA THR A 177 3.51 6.20 -6.67
C THR A 177 3.38 4.78 -6.18
N SER A 178 4.46 4.00 -6.24
CA SER A 178 4.50 2.63 -5.71
C SER A 178 4.83 2.68 -4.22
N VAL A 179 3.98 2.07 -3.39
CA VAL A 179 4.09 2.09 -1.93
C VAL A 179 4.39 0.69 -1.42
N GLY A 180 5.60 0.50 -0.90
CA GLY A 180 6.01 -0.73 -0.23
C GLY A 180 5.62 -0.76 1.25
N ALA A 181 6.00 -1.81 1.95
CA ALA A 181 5.66 -2.02 3.35
C ALA A 181 6.91 -2.20 4.23
N THR A 182 6.82 -1.72 5.47
CA THR A 182 7.81 -1.93 6.53
C THR A 182 7.19 -2.67 7.70
N THR A 183 8.03 -3.39 8.45
CA THR A 183 7.73 -3.70 9.84
C THR A 183 8.05 -2.47 10.67
N LEU A 184 7.08 -1.92 11.41
CA LEU A 184 7.31 -0.83 12.35
C LEU A 184 7.34 -1.35 13.79
N ALA A 185 8.36 -0.93 14.55
CA ALA A 185 8.37 -1.05 15.98
C ALA A 185 8.19 0.31 16.64
N THR A 186 7.35 0.35 17.67
CA THR A 186 7.09 1.53 18.48
C THR A 186 7.69 1.40 19.87
N THR A 187 7.96 2.54 20.50
CA THR A 187 8.29 2.62 21.91
C THR A 187 7.04 2.42 22.77
N LYS A 188 7.22 2.17 24.07
CA LYS A 188 6.11 1.95 25.01
C LYS A 188 5.10 3.11 25.05
N ASP A 189 5.55 4.32 24.76
CA ASP A 189 4.79 5.56 24.69
C ASP A 189 4.24 5.87 23.29
N GLY A 190 4.39 4.96 22.32
CA GLY A 190 3.85 5.10 20.96
C GLY A 190 4.73 5.92 20.01
N GLY A 191 5.98 6.21 20.39
CA GLY A 191 6.95 6.87 19.51
C GLY A 191 7.59 5.89 18.52
N TYR A 192 8.21 6.43 17.47
CA TYR A 192 9.04 5.66 16.54
C TYR A 192 10.23 5.01 17.26
N ALA A 193 10.43 3.70 17.10
CA ALA A 193 11.63 3.01 17.58
C ALA A 193 12.57 2.62 16.43
N TRP A 194 12.10 1.78 15.52
CA TRP A 194 12.85 1.32 14.35
C TRP A 194 11.91 0.71 13.31
N GLU A 195 12.44 0.54 12.10
CA GLU A 195 11.78 -0.17 11.00
C GLU A 195 12.77 -1.10 10.28
N THR A 196 12.25 -2.15 9.67
CA THR A 196 12.93 -3.04 8.72
C THR A 196 11.98 -3.28 7.53
N SER A 197 12.46 -3.83 6.40
CA SER A 197 11.52 -4.17 5.33
C SER A 197 10.47 -5.19 5.79
N MET A 198 9.27 -5.13 5.21
CA MET A 198 8.35 -6.26 5.30
C MET A 198 8.98 -7.45 4.59
N GLY A 199 9.14 -8.55 5.31
CA GLY A 199 9.87 -9.73 4.85
C GLY A 199 9.86 -10.78 5.93
N ASP A 200 9.06 -11.82 5.73
CA ASP A 200 8.63 -12.72 6.78
C ASP A 200 8.92 -14.17 6.45
N ASP A 201 9.70 -14.83 7.28
CA ASP A 201 9.72 -16.30 7.33
C ASP A 201 8.86 -16.81 8.48
N LEU A 202 7.89 -17.67 8.17
CA LEU A 202 6.96 -18.24 9.13
C LEU A 202 7.39 -19.65 9.58
N SER A 203 7.38 -19.85 10.90
CA SER A 203 7.40 -21.15 11.56
C SER A 203 6.17 -21.30 12.46
N ILE A 204 5.71 -22.53 12.66
CA ILE A 204 4.66 -22.83 13.65
C ILE A 204 5.25 -23.60 14.82
N LEU A 205 4.61 -23.49 15.99
CA LEU A 205 4.98 -24.29 17.14
C LEU A 205 4.60 -25.76 16.89
N SER A 206 5.52 -26.68 17.16
CA SER A 206 5.29 -28.12 16.99
C SER A 206 4.12 -28.57 17.85
N PRO A 207 3.36 -29.62 17.46
CA PRO A 207 2.20 -30.06 18.23
C PRO A 207 2.51 -30.52 19.67
N GLN A 208 3.80 -30.73 20.00
CA GLN A 208 4.26 -31.06 21.35
C GLN A 208 4.72 -29.82 22.13
N ASP A 209 4.61 -28.62 21.57
CA ASP A 209 5.05 -27.34 22.13
C ASP A 209 6.54 -27.28 22.47
N THR A 210 7.38 -28.02 21.74
CA THR A 210 8.82 -28.18 22.06
C THR A 210 9.76 -27.52 21.06
N ALA A 211 9.32 -27.22 19.85
CA ALA A 211 10.15 -26.68 18.79
C ALA A 211 9.35 -25.83 17.82
N TRP A 212 10.02 -24.87 17.16
CA TRP A 212 9.47 -24.16 16.01
C TRP A 212 9.86 -24.88 14.74
N GLU A 213 8.92 -25.09 13.82
CA GLU A 213 9.18 -25.84 12.60
C GLU A 213 8.45 -25.21 11.39
N PRO A 214 9.14 -25.08 10.23
CA PRO A 214 10.59 -25.29 10.02
C PRO A 214 11.42 -24.10 10.54
N ILE A 215 12.74 -24.25 10.71
CA ILE A 215 13.72 -23.15 10.94
C ILE A 215 14.72 -23.15 9.77
N PRO A 216 15.02 -22.02 9.10
CA PRO A 216 14.69 -20.62 9.44
C PRO A 216 13.23 -20.16 9.21
N GLY A 217 12.34 -21.05 8.79
CA GLY A 217 10.95 -20.74 8.47
C GLY A 217 10.70 -20.86 6.97
N LEU A 218 9.47 -20.66 6.53
CA LEU A 218 9.11 -20.57 5.12
C LEU A 218 8.73 -19.13 4.81
N PHE A 219 9.25 -18.57 3.73
CA PHE A 219 8.86 -17.25 3.25
C PHE A 219 7.34 -17.16 3.13
N ALA A 220 6.73 -16.19 3.81
CA ALA A 220 5.30 -15.99 3.89
C ALA A 220 4.87 -14.71 3.17
N PHE A 221 5.54 -13.58 3.45
CA PHE A 221 5.24 -12.27 2.87
C PHE A 221 6.52 -11.48 2.64
N GLY A 222 6.51 -10.55 1.68
CA GLY A 222 7.62 -9.62 1.46
C GLY A 222 7.18 -8.38 0.71
N SER A 223 7.80 -7.22 0.97
CA SER A 223 7.48 -5.97 0.29
C SER A 223 7.76 -6.09 -1.20
N GLY A 224 6.78 -5.76 -2.02
CA GLY A 224 6.93 -5.82 -3.47
C GLY A 224 7.94 -4.81 -3.99
N GLY A 225 8.74 -5.20 -4.99
CA GLY A 225 9.83 -4.36 -5.47
C GLY A 225 10.58 -4.89 -6.67
N GLY A 226 11.41 -4.02 -7.27
CA GLY A 226 12.27 -4.37 -8.41
C GLY A 226 11.98 -3.56 -9.69
N PRO A 227 12.70 -3.86 -10.78
CA PRO A 227 12.50 -3.19 -12.06
C PRO A 227 11.19 -3.64 -12.75
N SER A 228 10.52 -2.71 -13.41
CA SER A 228 9.34 -2.96 -14.25
C SER A 228 9.66 -2.92 -15.75
N ASP A 229 8.68 -3.25 -16.59
CA ASP A 229 8.82 -3.18 -18.05
C ASP A 229 8.89 -1.75 -18.61
N PHE A 230 8.66 -0.73 -17.78
CA PHE A 230 8.67 0.66 -18.20
C PHE A 230 10.07 1.25 -18.15
N SER A 231 10.38 2.14 -19.10
CA SER A 231 11.64 2.88 -19.11
C SER A 231 11.81 3.72 -17.85
N ARG A 232 13.05 3.82 -17.38
CA ARG A 232 13.43 4.61 -16.22
C ARG A 232 12.96 6.06 -16.36
N PRO A 233 12.11 6.54 -15.44
CA PRO A 233 11.63 7.91 -15.47
C PRO A 233 12.75 8.89 -15.05
N TRP A 234 12.63 10.13 -15.50
CA TRP A 234 13.63 11.16 -15.26
C TRP A 234 13.85 11.45 -13.77
N TYR A 235 12.81 11.34 -12.94
CA TYR A 235 12.88 11.61 -11.51
C TYR A 235 13.68 10.54 -10.73
N GLN A 236 13.88 9.35 -11.30
CA GLN A 236 14.70 8.28 -10.70
C GLN A 236 16.19 8.38 -11.07
N ARG A 237 16.58 9.16 -12.09
CA ARG A 237 17.94 9.14 -12.68
C ARG A 237 19.08 9.43 -11.71
N ASP A 238 18.85 10.34 -10.77
CA ASP A 238 19.89 10.78 -9.82
C ASP A 238 19.79 10.09 -8.46
N THR A 239 18.93 9.08 -8.35
CA THR A 239 18.57 8.46 -7.07
C THR A 239 18.71 6.95 -7.10
N VAL A 240 18.11 6.30 -8.09
CA VAL A 240 18.11 4.84 -8.22
C VAL A 240 19.46 4.37 -8.79
N PRO A 241 20.17 3.43 -8.16
CA PRO A 241 21.39 2.87 -8.73
C PRO A 241 21.14 2.19 -10.09
N GLU A 242 22.09 2.34 -11.03
CA GLU A 242 22.00 1.67 -12.34
C GLU A 242 22.02 0.15 -12.24
N SER A 243 22.65 -0.38 -11.19
CA SER A 243 22.63 -1.82 -10.86
C SER A 243 21.25 -2.36 -10.46
N PHE A 244 20.30 -1.48 -10.16
CA PHE A 244 18.91 -1.85 -9.91
C PHE A 244 18.05 -1.55 -11.14
N ALA A 245 18.25 -0.36 -11.72
CA ALA A 245 17.42 0.12 -12.81
C ALA A 245 17.63 -0.64 -14.11
N HIS A 246 18.87 -0.83 -14.57
CA HIS A 246 19.14 -1.33 -15.92
C HIS A 246 18.31 -0.60 -16.99
N ASP A 247 18.24 0.73 -16.93
CA ASP A 247 17.35 1.60 -17.73
C ASP A 247 15.81 1.43 -17.54
N HIS A 248 15.36 0.71 -16.51
CA HIS A 248 13.95 0.52 -16.15
C HIS A 248 13.48 1.36 -14.94
N ARG A 249 12.16 1.55 -14.82
CA ARG A 249 11.50 2.07 -13.61
C ARG A 249 11.64 1.04 -12.50
N VAL A 250 12.08 1.45 -11.31
CA VAL A 250 12.25 0.55 -10.15
C VAL A 250 11.24 0.88 -9.05
N THR A 251 10.61 -0.13 -8.44
CA THR A 251 9.69 -0.02 -7.31
C THR A 251 10.33 -0.54 -6.01
N PRO A 252 9.80 -0.16 -4.83
CA PRO A 252 8.79 0.89 -4.62
C PRO A 252 9.41 2.30 -4.68
N ASP A 253 8.58 3.34 -4.59
CA ASP A 253 9.04 4.73 -4.48
C ASP A 253 9.21 5.15 -3.01
N ILE A 254 8.33 4.68 -2.14
CA ILE A 254 8.26 4.95 -0.70
C ILE A 254 7.72 3.71 0.01
N SER A 255 7.84 3.62 1.33
CA SER A 255 7.14 2.60 2.12
C SER A 255 6.50 3.17 3.38
N MET A 256 5.55 2.45 3.95
CA MET A 256 4.96 2.73 5.26
C MET A 256 4.70 1.43 6.03
N GLU A 257 4.31 1.53 7.29
CA GLU A 257 3.90 0.37 8.09
C GLU A 257 2.82 -0.44 7.36
N GLY A 258 3.06 -1.74 7.22
CA GLY A 258 2.08 -2.65 6.65
C GLY A 258 2.38 -4.13 6.90
N ASP A 259 3.38 -4.47 7.69
CA ASP A 259 3.81 -5.86 7.83
C ASP A 259 2.71 -6.80 8.40
N GLY A 260 2.38 -7.85 7.66
CA GLY A 260 1.41 -8.87 8.04
C GLY A 260 1.80 -9.71 9.25
N ALA A 261 3.06 -9.70 9.71
CA ALA A 261 3.59 -10.29 10.95
C ALA A 261 3.41 -9.40 12.21
N LEU A 262 3.15 -8.10 12.05
CA LEU A 262 2.66 -7.19 13.09
C LEU A 262 1.48 -6.37 12.54
N PRO A 263 0.27 -6.94 12.52
CA PRO A 263 -0.79 -6.47 11.65
C PRO A 263 -1.43 -5.19 12.22
N VAL A 264 -1.90 -4.32 11.35
CA VAL A 264 -2.84 -3.28 11.74
C VAL A 264 -4.19 -3.92 12.08
N LEU A 265 -4.93 -3.32 13.01
CA LEU A 265 -6.30 -3.73 13.28
C LEU A 265 -7.25 -2.97 12.35
N ILE A 266 -8.26 -3.67 11.85
CA ILE A 266 -9.37 -3.09 11.10
C ILE A 266 -10.69 -3.52 11.74
N GLY A 267 -11.74 -2.73 11.58
CA GLY A 267 -13.11 -3.10 11.94
C GLY A 267 -13.88 -3.65 10.75
N ARG A 268 -14.57 -4.77 10.95
CA ARG A 268 -15.48 -5.31 9.94
C ARG A 268 -16.63 -6.07 10.57
N THR A 269 -17.76 -6.12 9.88
CA THR A 269 -18.87 -7.01 10.21
C THR A 269 -18.75 -8.31 9.42
N ASP A 270 -18.53 -9.43 10.13
CA ASP A 270 -18.63 -10.77 9.58
C ASP A 270 -19.85 -11.50 10.14
N SER A 271 -20.67 -12.07 9.27
CA SER A 271 -21.86 -12.84 9.65
C SER A 271 -22.80 -12.09 10.60
N GLY A 272 -22.92 -10.77 10.41
CA GLY A 272 -23.78 -9.87 11.20
C GLY A 272 -23.20 -9.44 12.54
N ARG A 273 -21.93 -9.73 12.82
CA ARG A 273 -21.23 -9.30 14.04
C ARG A 273 -20.00 -8.47 13.70
N PHE A 274 -19.93 -7.27 14.27
CA PHE A 274 -18.73 -6.45 14.23
C PHE A 274 -17.59 -7.13 15.03
N GLU A 275 -16.40 -7.15 14.45
CA GLU A 275 -15.17 -7.62 15.06
C GLU A 275 -13.97 -6.77 14.62
N THR A 276 -12.92 -6.79 15.42
CA THR A 276 -11.60 -6.32 14.99
C THR A 276 -10.75 -7.49 14.56
N VAL A 277 -10.02 -7.33 13.47
CA VAL A 277 -9.19 -8.37 12.88
C VAL A 277 -7.88 -7.76 12.37
N GLY A 278 -6.80 -8.54 12.42
CA GLY A 278 -5.50 -8.12 11.92
C GLY A 278 -5.38 -8.25 10.41
N TYR A 279 -4.98 -7.18 9.73
CA TYR A 279 -4.63 -7.11 8.31
C TYR A 279 -3.24 -6.49 8.13
N GLY A 280 -2.68 -6.58 6.94
CA GLY A 280 -1.35 -6.07 6.61
C GLY A 280 -1.12 -6.08 5.10
N GLY A 281 0.12 -6.27 4.68
CA GLY A 281 0.59 -6.07 3.32
C GLY A 281 0.86 -4.61 2.96
N THR A 282 1.39 -4.42 1.76
CA THR A 282 1.46 -3.13 1.07
C THR A 282 0.09 -2.49 0.88
N SER A 283 -0.97 -3.29 0.94
CA SER A 283 -2.37 -2.86 1.08
C SER A 283 -2.66 -1.99 2.30
N ALA A 284 -1.97 -2.17 3.43
CA ALA A 284 -2.12 -1.28 4.59
C ALA A 284 -1.31 0.01 4.42
N ALA A 285 -0.10 -0.11 3.85
CA ALA A 285 0.83 1.00 3.68
C ALA A 285 0.34 2.05 2.65
N THR A 286 -0.30 1.59 1.57
CA THR A 286 -0.77 2.45 0.47
C THR A 286 -1.84 3.47 0.88
N PRO A 287 -2.97 3.09 1.51
CA PRO A 287 -3.97 4.04 1.99
C PRO A 287 -3.42 4.94 3.10
N ALA A 288 -2.53 4.44 3.96
CA ALA A 288 -1.85 5.25 4.96
C ALA A 288 -1.03 6.38 4.31
N PHE A 289 -0.26 6.05 3.27
CA PHE A 289 0.52 7.05 2.55
C PHE A 289 -0.36 8.01 1.75
N ALA A 290 -1.41 7.51 1.11
CA ALA A 290 -2.38 8.34 0.40
C ALA A 290 -3.04 9.37 1.34
N ALA A 291 -3.44 8.95 2.55
CA ALA A 291 -3.95 9.84 3.59
C ALA A 291 -2.90 10.88 4.04
N LEU A 292 -1.65 10.47 4.21
CA LEU A 292 -0.56 11.41 4.51
C LEU A 292 -0.35 12.45 3.39
N GLN A 293 -0.58 12.09 2.13
CA GLN A 293 -0.55 13.03 1.01
C GLN A 293 -1.74 13.99 1.04
N ALA A 294 -2.93 13.54 1.42
CA ALA A 294 -4.09 14.42 1.63
C ALA A 294 -3.79 15.47 2.74
N ASP A 295 -3.16 15.07 3.84
CA ASP A 295 -2.67 15.99 4.87
C ASP A 295 -1.60 16.95 4.34
N ALA A 296 -0.68 16.47 3.51
CA ALA A 296 0.33 17.31 2.88
C ALA A 296 -0.30 18.34 1.92
N GLU A 297 -1.34 17.97 1.17
CA GLU A 297 -2.15 18.86 0.33
C GLU A 297 -2.88 19.91 1.18
N GLN A 298 -3.51 19.50 2.28
CA GLN A 298 -4.16 20.40 3.22
C GLN A 298 -3.18 21.43 3.78
N LEU A 299 -1.98 21.00 4.22
CA LEU A 299 -0.93 21.88 4.72
C LEU A 299 -0.37 22.82 3.66
N SER A 300 -0.34 22.37 2.41
CA SER A 300 0.15 23.14 1.25
C SER A 300 -0.87 24.14 0.72
N GLY A 301 -2.17 23.91 0.98
CA GLY A 301 -3.28 24.70 0.47
C GLY A 301 -3.54 24.52 -1.03
N HIS A 302 -3.01 23.46 -1.64
CA HIS A 302 -3.21 23.10 -3.04
C HIS A 302 -2.91 21.60 -3.24
N THR A 303 -3.48 21.02 -4.30
CA THR A 303 -3.22 19.64 -4.69
C THR A 303 -1.77 19.46 -5.12
N LEU A 304 -1.16 18.36 -4.69
CA LEU A 304 0.20 17.96 -5.04
C LEU A 304 0.19 17.18 -6.37
N GLY A 305 -0.88 16.41 -6.61
CA GLY A 305 -1.04 15.58 -7.80
C GLY A 305 0.02 14.48 -7.87
N PHE A 306 0.70 14.37 -9.01
CA PHE A 306 1.71 13.33 -9.21
C PHE A 306 2.95 13.53 -8.32
N ALA A 307 3.04 12.71 -7.25
CA ALA A 307 3.98 12.90 -6.15
C ALA A 307 5.45 12.55 -6.49
N ASN A 308 5.72 11.56 -7.37
CA ASN A 308 7.08 11.00 -7.52
C ASN A 308 8.16 12.07 -7.77
N PRO A 309 8.03 13.02 -8.72
CA PRO A 309 9.01 14.08 -8.90
C PRO A 309 9.39 14.82 -7.61
N LEU A 310 8.40 15.12 -6.76
CA LEU A 310 8.61 15.79 -5.49
C LEU A 310 9.27 14.87 -4.47
N LEU A 311 8.79 13.63 -4.32
CA LEU A 311 9.38 12.66 -3.39
C LEU A 311 10.89 12.45 -3.66
N TYR A 312 11.25 12.24 -4.92
CA TYR A 312 12.64 12.06 -5.31
C TYR A 312 13.47 13.36 -5.15
N MET A 313 12.88 14.54 -5.27
CA MET A 313 13.54 15.81 -4.93
C MET A 313 13.82 15.89 -3.41
N LEU A 314 12.86 15.47 -2.60
CA LEU A 314 12.90 15.55 -1.14
C LEU A 314 13.83 14.52 -0.49
N ARG A 315 14.37 13.54 -1.24
CA ARG A 315 15.30 12.52 -0.71
C ARG A 315 16.47 13.06 0.11
N SER A 316 16.93 14.27 -0.23
CA SER A 316 18.06 14.94 0.45
C SER A 316 17.63 15.92 1.55
N ALA A 317 16.33 16.13 1.73
CA ALA A 317 15.77 17.06 2.70
C ALA A 317 15.67 16.49 4.13
N GLY A 318 16.02 15.22 4.33
CA GLY A 318 15.94 14.55 5.64
C GLY A 318 14.50 14.35 6.11
N VAL A 319 13.57 14.17 5.18
CA VAL A 319 12.14 13.99 5.45
C VAL A 319 11.69 12.53 5.46
N PHE A 320 12.62 11.60 5.20
CA PHE A 320 12.36 10.17 5.21
C PHE A 320 13.24 9.46 6.24
N HIS A 321 12.71 8.42 6.87
CA HIS A 321 13.49 7.40 7.57
C HIS A 321 14.10 6.46 6.52
N ASP A 322 15.43 6.48 6.40
CA ASP A 322 16.20 5.55 5.57
C ASP A 322 16.20 4.15 6.20
N ILE A 323 15.35 3.26 5.70
CA ILE A 323 15.10 1.94 6.28
C ILE A 323 16.25 1.00 5.96
N ARG A 324 16.63 0.17 6.94
CA ARG A 324 17.71 -0.81 6.75
C ARG A 324 17.39 -2.08 7.50
N ASP A 325 17.69 -3.20 6.87
CA ASP A 325 17.47 -4.46 7.55
C ASP A 325 18.36 -4.63 8.77
N LEU A 326 17.77 -5.20 9.80
CA LEU A 326 18.42 -5.38 11.08
C LEU A 326 19.60 -6.33 10.94
N SER A 327 20.76 -5.90 11.45
CA SER A 327 21.98 -6.72 11.43
C SER A 327 21.89 -8.03 12.23
N ARG A 328 20.90 -8.13 13.13
CA ARG A 328 20.62 -9.33 13.92
C ARG A 328 19.24 -9.84 13.52
N PRO A 329 19.09 -11.15 13.26
CA PRO A 329 17.79 -11.75 13.06
C PRO A 329 16.86 -11.38 14.21
N THR A 330 15.72 -10.82 13.87
CA THR A 330 14.68 -10.42 14.81
C THR A 330 13.44 -11.22 14.47
N ALA A 331 12.76 -11.71 15.50
CA ALA A 331 11.57 -12.50 15.31
C ALA A 331 10.51 -12.13 16.35
N VAL A 332 9.25 -12.30 15.96
CA VAL A 332 8.08 -12.04 16.79
C VAL A 332 7.23 -13.30 16.87
N ILE A 333 6.59 -13.51 18.02
CA ILE A 333 5.61 -14.58 18.20
C ILE A 333 4.24 -13.92 18.27
N ARG A 334 3.35 -14.34 17.38
CA ARG A 334 1.94 -13.97 17.41
C ARG A 334 1.12 -15.09 18.05
N ASP A 335 0.39 -14.78 19.12
CA ASP A 335 -0.65 -15.67 19.69
C ASP A 335 -1.98 -15.36 18.99
N MET A 336 -2.42 -16.26 18.12
CA MET A 336 -3.70 -16.22 17.40
C MET A 336 -4.90 -16.56 18.31
N GLY A 337 -4.65 -16.85 19.58
CA GLY A 337 -5.65 -17.14 20.58
C GLY A 337 -5.98 -18.63 20.71
N PRO A 338 -6.72 -19.01 21.77
CA PRO A 338 -6.94 -20.41 22.13
C PRO A 338 -7.75 -21.22 21.11
N ASN A 339 -8.48 -20.57 20.21
CA ASN A 339 -9.33 -21.22 19.21
C ASN A 339 -8.60 -21.49 17.88
N ALA A 340 -7.35 -21.07 17.73
CA ALA A 340 -6.58 -21.20 16.49
C ALA A 340 -5.94 -22.60 16.28
N GLY A 341 -6.12 -23.52 17.22
CA GLY A 341 -5.61 -24.90 17.11
C GLY A 341 -4.08 -24.94 16.94
N THR A 342 -3.59 -25.70 15.96
CA THR A 342 -2.15 -25.81 15.66
C THR A 342 -1.51 -24.49 15.24
N TYR A 343 -2.29 -23.52 14.74
CA TYR A 343 -1.81 -22.19 14.34
C TYR A 343 -1.85 -21.17 15.48
N ARG A 344 -2.01 -21.63 16.72
CA ARG A 344 -2.08 -20.73 17.87
C ARG A 344 -0.86 -19.84 17.99
N PHE A 345 0.33 -20.37 17.81
CA PHE A 345 1.55 -19.59 17.90
C PHE A 345 2.28 -19.60 16.55
N LEU A 346 2.47 -18.41 16.00
CA LEU A 346 3.16 -18.18 14.74
C LEU A 346 4.45 -17.41 15.06
N LEU A 347 5.60 -17.96 14.69
CA LEU A 347 6.89 -17.29 14.77
C LEU A 347 7.23 -16.70 13.41
N TYR A 348 7.36 -15.39 13.34
CA TYR A 348 7.80 -14.67 12.14
C TYR A 348 9.21 -14.16 12.34
N THR A 349 10.13 -14.50 11.44
CA THR A 349 11.42 -13.82 11.31
C THR A 349 11.22 -12.61 10.41
N LEU A 350 11.60 -11.42 10.88
CA LEU A 350 11.34 -10.12 10.23
C LEU A 350 12.54 -9.64 9.40
N GLY A 351 12.28 -8.76 8.43
CA GLY A 351 13.30 -8.14 7.58
C GLY A 351 14.02 -9.13 6.65
N HIS A 352 13.35 -10.22 6.30
CA HIS A 352 13.87 -11.27 5.43
C HIS A 352 13.01 -11.39 4.17
N ASP A 353 13.03 -10.33 3.37
CA ASP A 353 12.32 -10.24 2.10
C ASP A 353 12.95 -11.15 1.03
N TYR A 354 12.15 -11.60 0.06
CA TYR A 354 12.62 -12.52 -0.97
C TYR A 354 13.23 -11.76 -2.14
N GLY A 355 14.54 -11.92 -2.33
CA GLY A 355 15.28 -11.27 -3.42
C GLY A 355 15.54 -9.78 -3.22
N LEU A 356 14.94 -9.18 -2.19
CA LEU A 356 15.03 -7.76 -1.88
C LEU A 356 15.66 -7.53 -0.50
N LYS A 357 16.20 -6.33 -0.28
CA LYS A 357 16.87 -5.98 0.96
C LYS A 357 16.83 -4.48 1.19
N ALA A 358 16.45 -4.05 2.40
CA ALA A 358 16.56 -2.65 2.80
C ALA A 358 18.02 -2.28 3.11
N THR A 359 18.52 -1.23 2.46
CA THR A 359 19.92 -0.80 2.56
C THR A 359 20.02 0.71 2.69
N LYS A 360 21.25 1.26 2.74
CA LYS A 360 21.40 2.71 2.84
C LYS A 360 21.03 3.41 1.53
N GLY A 361 20.15 4.39 1.62
CA GLY A 361 19.68 5.18 0.48
C GLY A 361 18.52 4.48 -0.21
N TYR A 362 18.33 4.77 -1.51
CA TYR A 362 17.29 4.07 -2.26
C TYR A 362 17.62 2.57 -2.37
N ASP A 363 16.65 1.73 -2.06
CA ASP A 363 16.68 0.28 -2.31
C ASP A 363 15.35 -0.25 -2.87
N MET A 364 15.38 -1.48 -3.38
CA MET A 364 14.23 -2.10 -4.04
C MET A 364 13.22 -2.70 -3.05
N SER A 365 13.43 -2.66 -1.74
CA SER A 365 12.47 -3.19 -0.77
C SER A 365 11.63 -2.07 -0.14
N THR A 366 12.24 -0.91 0.09
CA THR A 366 11.63 0.22 0.81
C THR A 366 11.70 1.57 0.09
N GLY A 367 12.30 1.62 -1.11
CA GLY A 367 12.34 2.82 -1.93
C GLY A 367 13.14 3.94 -1.26
N LEU A 368 12.54 5.13 -1.14
CA LEU A 368 13.12 6.26 -0.40
C LEU A 368 13.04 6.11 1.13
N GLY A 369 12.36 5.07 1.61
CA GLY A 369 12.07 4.82 3.01
C GLY A 369 10.67 5.28 3.42
N SER A 370 10.44 5.51 4.72
CA SER A 370 9.14 5.95 5.25
C SER A 370 9.11 7.45 5.57
N PRO A 371 7.96 8.13 5.49
CA PRO A 371 7.85 9.54 5.88
C PRO A 371 8.19 9.75 7.36
N ALA A 372 9.15 10.62 7.63
CA ALA A 372 9.52 11.05 8.99
C ALA A 372 8.65 12.24 9.44
N PRO A 373 8.66 12.63 10.74
CA PRO A 373 7.92 13.81 11.21
C PRO A 373 8.25 15.11 10.44
N ALA A 374 9.47 15.21 9.89
CA ALA A 374 9.90 16.34 9.07
C ALA A 374 9.18 16.43 7.70
N TYR A 375 8.50 15.37 7.23
CA TYR A 375 7.78 15.33 5.97
C TYR A 375 6.64 16.35 5.92
N LEU A 376 5.64 16.23 6.80
CA LEU A 376 4.54 17.20 6.88
C LEU A 376 5.03 18.60 7.31
N GLU A 377 6.07 18.67 8.15
CA GLU A 377 6.66 19.96 8.51
C GLU A 377 7.27 20.68 7.30
N TRP A 378 7.84 19.94 6.34
CA TRP A 378 8.35 20.52 5.11
C TRP A 378 7.24 21.25 4.34
N PHE A 379 6.08 20.63 4.16
CA PHE A 379 4.92 21.25 3.50
C PHE A 379 4.40 22.45 4.29
N ARG A 380 4.29 22.34 5.62
CA ARG A 380 3.88 23.45 6.48
C ARG A 380 4.80 24.67 6.37
N ARG A 381 6.12 24.46 6.20
CA ARG A 381 7.11 25.55 6.09
C ARG A 381 7.16 26.17 4.68
N HIS A 382 6.81 25.40 3.66
CA HIS A 382 6.88 25.81 2.26
C HIS A 382 5.51 26.13 1.64
N SER A 383 4.43 26.03 2.42
CA SER A 383 3.12 26.55 2.02
C SER A 383 3.22 28.06 1.85
N GLY A 384 2.87 28.54 0.65
CA GLY A 384 2.99 29.94 0.30
C GLY A 384 2.13 30.78 1.24
N ARG A 385 2.72 31.64 2.08
CA ARG A 385 1.97 32.78 2.62
C ARG A 385 1.31 33.48 1.44
N PRO A 386 0.00 33.79 1.47
CA PRO A 386 -0.62 34.53 0.39
C PRO A 386 0.21 35.80 0.16
N ARG A 387 0.78 35.93 -1.05
CA ARG A 387 1.45 37.16 -1.47
C ARG A 387 0.42 38.26 -1.27
N ARG A 388 0.60 39.11 -0.25
CA ARG A 388 -0.16 40.35 -0.12
C ARG A 388 -0.09 41.04 -1.48
N ALA A 389 -1.23 41.21 -2.13
CA ALA A 389 -1.32 41.98 -3.35
C ALA A 389 -0.59 43.31 -3.13
N PRO A 390 0.26 43.77 -4.07
CA PRO A 390 0.88 45.07 -3.95
C PRO A 390 -0.24 46.10 -3.79
N ARG A 391 -0.18 46.91 -2.71
CA ARG A 391 -1.09 48.05 -2.58
C ARG A 391 -0.90 48.93 -3.81
N PRO A 392 -1.99 49.35 -4.49
CA PRO A 392 -1.86 50.26 -5.61
C PRO A 392 -1.17 51.55 -5.16
N PRO A 393 -0.29 52.12 -6.00
CA PRO A 393 0.36 53.39 -5.68
C PRO A 393 -0.69 54.49 -5.47
N ARG A 394 -0.46 55.33 -4.46
CA ARG A 394 -1.30 56.48 -4.11
C ARG A 394 -1.12 57.62 -5.10
#